data_AF-A0A0K8Q313-F1
#
_entry.id   AF-A0A0K8Q313-F1
#
_cell.length_a   1.000
_cell.length_b   1.000
_cell.length_c   1.000
_cell.angle_alpha   90.00
_cell.angle_beta   90.00
_cell.angle_gamma   90.00
#
_symmetry.space_group_name_H-M   'P 1'
#
loop_
_entity.id
_entity.type
_entity.pdbx_description
1 polymer ?
#
loop_
_entity_poly.entity_id
_entity_poly.type
_entity_poly.pdbx_seq_one_letter_code
_entity_poly.pdbx_strand_id
1 'polypeptide(L)'
;MYASVVPEMNAISIPYLFKDTKEEAAFLDGKPGQALKDKLAAKDTVALSFLTRTGREITNSVRPIEKPADLKGLKIRVPGNTLWTDFFGKLGASPTTMAFSEVFTGLQTGTIDGQENPIEVPWTNKFSEVQKYVSMTNHINDAWVLALSSKKWETLSADQKKALTDASVETSTFKTGYDAEQSKKQLDDLAAKGMKANEVSAAGLEEFRPPQRACTRSSPSSLARNSSTRRSHSPPLASPAGAGAPTAPRPLPSTSRSQCRQSGPSWNTPLPHRDPRRSSRPMPKRSCTRVTSLRAGVGDSGSTGRSSGSWARRFWQSSL
;
A
#
# COMPACT_ATOMS: atom_id res chain seq x y z
N MET A 1 -5.89 -2.51 -2.50
CA MET A 1 -5.23 -1.53 -1.59
C MET A 1 -5.92 -0.20 -1.74
N TYR A 2 -5.95 0.64 -0.69
CA TYR A 2 -6.54 1.98 -0.80
C TYR A 2 -5.75 2.92 -1.71
N ALA A 3 -4.42 2.77 -1.80
CA ALA A 3 -3.57 3.53 -2.72
C ALA A 3 -3.97 3.42 -4.21
N SER A 4 -4.67 2.35 -4.59
CA SER A 4 -5.19 2.16 -5.95
C SER A 4 -6.37 3.08 -6.30
N VAL A 5 -7.02 3.70 -5.31
CA VAL A 5 -8.18 4.60 -5.48
C VAL A 5 -8.02 5.97 -4.81
N VAL A 6 -7.11 6.08 -3.84
CA VAL A 6 -6.64 7.31 -3.19
C VAL A 6 -5.11 7.30 -3.20
N PRO A 7 -4.46 7.83 -4.26
CA PRO A 7 -3.00 7.77 -4.41
C PRO A 7 -2.21 8.37 -3.25
N GLU A 8 -2.78 9.35 -2.53
CA GLU A 8 -2.19 9.97 -1.35
C GLU A 8 -1.90 8.97 -0.22
N MET A 9 -2.59 7.82 -0.18
CA MET A 9 -2.30 6.74 0.78
C MET A 9 -0.87 6.18 0.66
N ASN A 10 -0.21 6.37 -0.50
CA ASN A 10 1.20 6.04 -0.67
C ASN A 10 2.13 6.83 0.25
N ALA A 11 1.68 7.93 0.86
CA ALA A 11 2.45 8.70 1.83
C ALA A 11 2.87 7.88 3.07
N ILE A 12 2.10 6.85 3.44
CA ILE A 12 2.44 5.92 4.53
C ILE A 12 3.62 5.03 4.13
N SER A 13 3.70 4.65 2.85
CA SER A 13 4.59 3.60 2.36
C SER A 13 5.76 4.15 1.53
N ILE A 14 6.16 5.39 1.76
CA ILE A 14 7.41 5.93 1.22
C ILE A 14 8.58 5.13 1.82
N PRO A 15 9.49 4.54 1.00
CA PRO A 15 10.55 3.69 1.52
C PRO A 15 11.46 4.42 2.52
N TYR A 16 11.71 3.80 3.66
CA TYR A 16 12.48 4.36 4.78
C TYR A 16 12.01 5.74 5.28
N LEU A 17 10.71 6.05 5.18
CA LEU A 17 10.15 7.31 5.71
C LEU A 17 10.18 7.35 7.25
N PHE A 18 9.81 6.24 7.89
CA PHE A 18 9.74 6.13 9.34
C PHE A 18 10.92 5.32 9.86
N LYS A 19 11.47 5.74 10.99
CA LYS A 19 12.51 5.00 11.72
C LYS A 19 11.94 3.72 12.35
N ASP A 20 10.72 3.81 12.89
CA ASP A 20 10.04 2.73 13.59
C ASP A 20 8.51 2.90 13.57
N THR A 21 7.80 1.86 13.99
CA THR A 21 6.33 1.82 14.03
C THR A 21 5.72 2.85 15.00
N LYS A 22 6.49 3.41 15.95
CA LYS A 22 6.00 4.45 16.87
C LYS A 22 5.99 5.82 16.18
N GLU A 23 6.98 6.11 15.34
CA GLU A 23 6.96 7.30 14.47
C GLU A 23 5.83 7.21 13.44
N GLU A 24 5.63 6.03 12.82
CA GLU A 24 4.49 5.76 11.94
C GLU A 24 3.16 6.00 12.64
N ALA A 25 2.95 5.44 13.84
CA ALA A 25 1.73 5.65 14.62
C ALA A 25 1.48 7.14 14.90
N ALA A 26 2.51 7.89 15.32
CA ALA A 26 2.38 9.34 15.57
C ALA A 26 2.02 10.15 14.31
N PHE A 27 2.48 9.73 13.12
CA PHE A 27 2.07 10.31 11.84
C PHE A 27 0.59 10.02 11.51
N LEU A 28 0.14 8.79 11.76
CA LEU A 28 -1.21 8.29 11.46
C LEU A 28 -2.28 8.76 12.46
N ASP A 29 -1.91 9.05 13.70
CA ASP A 29 -2.77 9.68 14.70
C ASP A 29 -2.78 11.22 14.58
N GLY A 30 -1.78 11.79 13.88
CA GLY A 30 -1.64 13.22 13.66
C GLY A 30 -2.46 13.79 12.50
N LYS A 31 -2.22 15.08 12.20
CA LYS A 31 -2.81 15.79 11.05
C LYS A 31 -2.63 15.07 9.70
N PRO A 32 -1.48 14.43 9.38
CA PRO A 32 -1.33 13.69 8.13
C PRO A 32 -2.30 12.52 8.03
N GLY A 33 -2.41 11.71 9.08
CA GLY A 33 -3.38 10.62 9.15
C GLY A 33 -4.83 11.10 9.01
N GLN A 34 -5.24 12.18 9.69
CA GLN A 34 -6.58 12.73 9.50
C GLN A 34 -6.84 13.16 8.04
N ALA A 35 -5.88 13.83 7.39
CA ALA A 35 -6.02 14.19 5.99
C ALA A 35 -6.16 12.97 5.06
N LEU A 36 -5.53 11.83 5.38
CA LEU A 36 -5.74 10.56 4.68
C LEU A 36 -7.13 9.97 4.93
N LYS A 37 -7.66 10.05 6.16
CA LYS A 37 -9.05 9.65 6.47
C LYS A 37 -10.07 10.49 5.70
N ASP A 38 -9.86 11.81 5.59
CA ASP A 38 -10.74 12.71 4.84
C ASP A 38 -10.75 12.38 3.34
N LYS A 39 -9.59 12.00 2.77
CA LYS A 39 -9.47 11.54 1.38
C LYS A 39 -10.19 10.22 1.13
N LEU A 40 -10.23 9.31 2.11
CA LEU A 40 -11.02 8.08 2.06
C LEU A 40 -12.53 8.36 2.21
N ALA A 41 -12.92 9.32 3.05
CA ALA A 41 -14.32 9.73 3.21
C ALA A 41 -14.90 10.29 1.90
N ALA A 42 -14.09 11.03 1.13
CA ALA A 42 -14.39 11.48 -0.23
C ALA A 42 -14.47 10.34 -1.29
N LYS A 43 -14.22 9.09 -0.89
CA LYS A 43 -14.39 7.84 -1.65
C LYS A 43 -15.33 6.86 -0.92
N ASP A 44 -16.38 7.40 -0.28
CA ASP A 44 -17.43 6.65 0.41
C ASP A 44 -16.92 5.68 1.50
N THR A 45 -15.74 5.96 2.08
CA THR A 45 -15.08 5.10 3.07
C THR A 45 -14.73 5.89 4.34
N VAL A 46 -15.45 5.62 5.43
CA VAL A 46 -15.13 6.17 6.76
C VAL A 46 -14.07 5.30 7.42
N ALA A 47 -12.84 5.80 7.46
CA ALA A 47 -11.73 5.19 8.19
C ALA A 47 -11.79 5.57 9.68
N LEU A 48 -11.95 4.59 10.56
CA LEU A 48 -11.99 4.79 12.01
C LEU A 48 -10.58 4.98 12.56
N SER A 49 -9.73 3.97 12.35
CA SER A 49 -8.33 3.96 12.75
C SER A 49 -7.43 3.36 11.67
N PHE A 50 -6.17 3.75 11.70
CA PHE A 50 -5.11 2.98 11.06
C PHE A 50 -4.59 1.97 12.08
N LEU A 51 -4.25 0.77 11.60
CA LEU A 51 -3.60 -0.26 12.40
C LEU A 51 -2.21 -0.47 11.79
N THR A 52 -1.18 -0.02 12.49
CA THR A 52 0.21 -0.16 12.03
C THR A 52 0.61 -1.64 11.90
N ARG A 53 1.71 -1.90 11.23
CA ARG A 53 2.34 -3.23 11.13
C ARG A 53 3.83 -3.11 11.43
N THR A 54 4.51 -4.24 11.49
CA THR A 54 5.97 -4.29 11.51
C THR A 54 6.55 -3.94 10.13
N GLY A 55 7.87 -3.73 10.09
CA GLY A 55 8.60 -3.47 8.85
C GLY A 55 8.39 -4.54 7.80
N ARG A 56 8.30 -4.14 6.52
CA ARG A 56 8.26 -5.09 5.41
C ARG A 56 9.65 -5.66 5.17
N GLU A 57 9.73 -6.98 5.11
CA GLU A 57 10.95 -7.77 4.95
C GLU A 57 10.96 -8.53 3.63
N ILE A 58 12.13 -8.94 3.16
CA ILE A 58 12.28 -9.67 1.90
C ILE A 58 12.52 -11.14 2.18
N THR A 59 11.73 -12.03 1.54
CA THR A 59 12.02 -13.46 1.48
C THR A 59 12.37 -13.88 0.06
N ASN A 60 13.26 -14.86 -0.10
CA ASN A 60 13.50 -15.48 -1.40
C ASN A 60 14.10 -16.90 -1.29
N SER A 61 14.23 -17.60 -2.42
CA SER A 61 14.79 -18.97 -2.51
C SER A 61 16.19 -19.06 -3.13
N VAL A 62 16.85 -17.92 -3.39
CA VAL A 62 18.11 -17.82 -4.13
C VAL A 62 19.30 -17.48 -3.23
N ARG A 63 19.24 -16.41 -2.42
CA ARG A 63 20.35 -15.90 -1.61
C ARG A 63 19.90 -14.95 -0.48
N PRO A 64 20.70 -14.75 0.58
CA PRO A 64 20.50 -13.63 1.51
C PRO A 64 20.54 -12.28 0.77
N ILE A 65 19.89 -11.27 1.33
CA ILE A 65 19.98 -9.87 0.90
C ILE A 65 20.68 -9.09 2.01
N GLU A 66 21.85 -8.50 1.71
CA GLU A 66 22.65 -7.68 2.63
C GLU A 66 22.81 -6.24 2.12
N LYS A 67 22.60 -6.01 0.82
CA LYS A 67 22.67 -4.71 0.14
C LYS A 67 21.85 -4.70 -1.16
N PRO A 68 21.54 -3.53 -1.76
CA PRO A 68 20.75 -3.44 -3.00
C PRO A 68 21.27 -4.31 -4.15
N ALA A 69 22.59 -4.45 -4.29
CA ALA A 69 23.20 -5.24 -5.35
C ALA A 69 22.74 -6.71 -5.34
N ASP A 70 22.36 -7.26 -4.18
CA ASP A 70 21.89 -8.63 -4.04
C ASP A 70 20.48 -8.82 -4.61
N LEU A 71 19.70 -7.76 -4.80
CA LEU A 71 18.40 -7.83 -5.47
C LEU A 71 18.50 -7.98 -6.99
N LYS A 72 19.69 -7.76 -7.57
CA LYS A 72 19.89 -7.73 -9.03
C LYS A 72 19.36 -8.98 -9.73
N GLY A 73 18.37 -8.78 -10.60
CA GLY A 73 17.74 -9.83 -11.40
C GLY A 73 16.79 -10.78 -10.64
N LEU A 74 16.53 -10.58 -9.35
CA LEU A 74 15.55 -11.39 -8.63
C LEU A 74 14.13 -11.03 -9.07
N LYS A 75 13.33 -12.05 -9.39
CA LYS A 75 11.89 -11.93 -9.66
C LYS A 75 11.12 -11.78 -8.36
N ILE A 76 11.07 -10.57 -7.81
CA ILE A 76 10.38 -10.26 -6.55
C ILE A 76 8.91 -9.98 -6.82
N ARG A 77 8.02 -10.70 -6.13
CA ARG A 77 6.62 -10.37 -6.11
C ARG A 77 6.36 -9.12 -5.28
N VAL A 78 5.61 -8.19 -5.86
CA VAL A 78 5.10 -6.99 -5.20
C VAL A 78 3.56 -6.93 -5.27
N PRO A 79 2.88 -6.19 -4.37
CA PRO A 79 1.47 -5.86 -4.54
C PRO A 79 1.28 -4.92 -5.75
N GLY A 80 0.05 -4.84 -6.28
CA GLY A 80 -0.29 -3.99 -7.43
C GLY A 80 -0.28 -2.49 -7.12
N ASN A 81 0.91 -1.93 -6.92
CA ASN A 81 1.17 -0.53 -6.62
C ASN A 81 2.47 -0.10 -7.31
N THR A 82 2.42 1.00 -8.06
CA THR A 82 3.56 1.52 -8.79
C THR A 82 4.73 1.92 -7.89
N LEU A 83 4.47 2.34 -6.64
CA LEU A 83 5.51 2.66 -5.68
C LEU A 83 6.46 1.46 -5.44
N TRP A 84 5.91 0.26 -5.34
CA TRP A 84 6.70 -0.96 -5.13
C TRP A 84 7.45 -1.39 -6.39
N THR A 85 6.79 -1.36 -7.57
CA THR A 85 7.48 -1.70 -8.82
C THR A 85 8.62 -0.73 -9.12
N ASP A 86 8.44 0.56 -8.83
CA ASP A 86 9.46 1.58 -8.95
C ASP A 86 10.62 1.37 -7.97
N PHE A 87 10.31 1.09 -6.70
CA PHE A 87 11.34 0.88 -5.67
C PHE A 87 12.21 -0.33 -6.00
N PHE A 88 11.61 -1.51 -6.18
CA PHE A 88 12.34 -2.73 -6.49
C PHE A 88 13.04 -2.69 -7.85
N GLY A 89 12.43 -2.05 -8.86
CA GLY A 89 13.06 -1.85 -10.17
C GLY A 89 14.30 -0.95 -10.11
N LYS A 90 14.27 0.13 -9.31
CA LYS A 90 15.43 1.01 -9.09
C LYS A 90 16.58 0.30 -8.36
N LEU A 91 16.29 -0.69 -7.52
CA LEU A 91 17.27 -1.56 -6.87
C LEU A 91 17.75 -2.71 -7.77
N GLY A 92 17.32 -2.77 -9.04
CA GLY A 92 17.77 -3.75 -10.03
C GLY A 92 17.07 -5.12 -9.96
N ALA A 93 16.02 -5.26 -9.14
CA ALA A 93 15.15 -6.44 -9.18
C ALA A 93 14.26 -6.43 -10.43
N SER A 94 13.58 -7.55 -10.68
CA SER A 94 12.52 -7.67 -11.69
C SER A 94 11.16 -7.82 -10.98
N PRO A 95 10.54 -6.71 -10.52
CA PRO A 95 9.32 -6.78 -9.73
C PRO A 95 8.11 -7.22 -10.58
N THR A 96 7.37 -8.21 -10.08
CA THR A 96 6.15 -8.74 -10.70
C THR A 96 4.94 -8.49 -9.81
N THR A 97 3.92 -7.83 -10.35
CA THR A 97 2.62 -7.68 -9.68
C THR A 97 1.80 -8.96 -9.84
N MET A 98 1.25 -9.49 -8.74
CA MET A 98 0.25 -10.58 -8.76
C MET A 98 -0.68 -10.52 -7.53
N ALA A 99 -1.83 -11.18 -7.62
CA ALA A 99 -2.77 -11.28 -6.51
C ALA A 99 -2.14 -12.07 -5.36
N PHE A 100 -2.50 -11.75 -4.10
CA PHE A 100 -1.86 -12.39 -2.95
C PHE A 100 -2.13 -13.90 -2.89
N SER A 101 -3.31 -14.34 -3.35
CA SER A 101 -3.69 -15.76 -3.48
C SER A 101 -2.81 -16.57 -4.43
N GLU A 102 -2.07 -15.92 -5.33
CA GLU A 102 -1.20 -16.58 -6.32
C GLU A 102 0.24 -16.73 -5.81
N VAL A 103 0.60 -16.04 -4.72
CA VAL A 103 1.99 -15.90 -4.26
C VAL A 103 2.59 -17.25 -3.85
N PHE A 104 1.90 -18.03 -3.03
CA PHE A 104 2.43 -19.33 -2.56
C PHE A 104 2.78 -20.23 -3.76
N THR A 105 1.84 -20.39 -4.70
CA THR A 105 2.05 -21.18 -5.92
C THR A 105 3.17 -20.59 -6.78
N GLY A 106 3.23 -19.26 -6.94
CA GLY A 106 4.29 -18.60 -7.71
C GLY A 106 5.69 -18.79 -7.14
N LEU A 107 5.83 -18.83 -5.80
CA LEU A 107 7.07 -19.17 -5.11
C LEU A 107 7.39 -20.67 -5.26
N GLN A 108 6.39 -21.54 -5.08
CA GLN A 108 6.51 -23.00 -5.20
C GLN A 108 6.96 -23.44 -6.60
N THR A 109 6.44 -22.81 -7.66
CA THR A 109 6.79 -23.10 -9.06
C THR A 109 8.07 -22.41 -9.53
N GLY A 110 8.66 -21.52 -8.71
CA GLY A 110 9.80 -20.68 -9.13
C GLY A 110 9.45 -19.66 -10.20
N THR A 111 8.17 -19.36 -10.43
CA THR A 111 7.73 -18.26 -11.31
C THR A 111 8.27 -16.93 -10.77
N ILE A 112 8.21 -16.75 -9.46
CA ILE A 112 8.87 -15.68 -8.69
C ILE A 112 9.92 -16.30 -7.76
N ASP A 113 11.02 -15.58 -7.53
CA ASP A 113 12.12 -16.06 -6.69
C ASP A 113 11.88 -15.73 -5.21
N GLY A 114 11.11 -14.67 -4.97
CA GLY A 114 10.86 -14.10 -3.65
C GLY A 114 9.67 -13.16 -3.60
N GLN A 115 9.40 -12.63 -2.42
CA GLN A 115 8.34 -11.65 -2.15
C GLN A 115 8.77 -10.73 -1.01
N GLU A 116 7.99 -9.68 -0.77
CA GLU A 116 8.18 -8.77 0.36
C GLU A 116 6.89 -8.61 1.17
N ASN A 117 7.00 -8.63 2.50
CA ASN A 117 5.92 -8.40 3.48
C ASN A 117 6.50 -8.37 4.91
N PRO A 118 5.78 -7.87 5.92
CA PRO A 118 6.16 -8.02 7.31
C PRO A 118 6.00 -9.47 7.77
N ILE A 119 6.75 -9.86 8.81
CA ILE A 119 7.04 -11.26 9.20
C ILE A 119 5.80 -12.12 9.48
N GLU A 120 4.67 -11.55 9.90
CA GLU A 120 3.44 -12.33 10.14
C GLU A 120 2.92 -12.98 8.85
N VAL A 121 3.21 -12.41 7.68
CA VAL A 121 2.73 -12.92 6.39
C VAL A 121 3.44 -14.22 5.96
N PRO A 122 4.79 -14.30 5.85
CA PRO A 122 5.47 -15.56 5.56
C PRO A 122 5.22 -16.61 6.64
N TRP A 123 5.01 -16.20 7.90
CA TRP A 123 4.65 -17.11 9.00
C TRP A 123 3.25 -17.72 8.81
N THR A 124 2.20 -16.91 8.73
CA THR A 124 0.80 -17.37 8.57
C THR A 124 0.57 -18.16 7.28
N ASN A 125 1.24 -17.79 6.18
CA ASN A 125 1.08 -18.41 4.88
C ASN A 125 2.11 -19.53 4.61
N LYS A 126 2.85 -19.97 5.63
CA LYS A 126 3.82 -21.07 5.57
C LYS A 126 4.88 -20.92 4.47
N PHE A 127 5.32 -19.70 4.20
CA PHE A 127 6.31 -19.47 3.14
C PHE A 127 7.65 -20.15 3.42
N SER A 128 7.94 -20.57 4.66
CA SER A 128 9.07 -21.47 4.97
C SER A 128 9.08 -22.78 4.18
N GLU A 129 7.93 -23.26 3.66
CA GLU A 129 7.86 -24.44 2.79
C GLU A 129 8.38 -24.17 1.36
N VAL A 130 8.45 -22.89 0.94
CA VAL A 130 8.72 -22.45 -0.44
C VAL A 130 9.77 -21.32 -0.55
N GLN A 131 10.37 -20.91 0.58
CA GLN A 131 11.37 -19.84 0.70
C GLN A 131 12.52 -20.29 1.60
N LYS A 132 13.75 -19.94 1.23
CA LYS A 132 14.97 -20.38 1.96
C LYS A 132 15.59 -19.28 2.82
N TYR A 133 15.34 -18.01 2.50
CA TYR A 133 15.96 -16.85 3.12
C TYR A 133 14.91 -15.83 3.54
N VAL A 134 15.14 -15.18 4.67
CA VAL A 134 14.44 -13.96 5.10
C VAL A 134 15.48 -12.92 5.52
N SER A 135 15.37 -11.71 4.98
CA SER A 135 16.35 -10.65 5.18
C SER A 135 15.65 -9.43 5.78
N MET A 136 16.14 -9.01 6.95
CA MET A 136 15.56 -7.93 7.75
C MET A 136 16.02 -6.58 7.18
N THR A 137 15.21 -6.07 6.26
CA THR A 137 15.44 -4.88 5.42
C THR A 137 14.63 -3.67 5.86
N ASN A 138 13.52 -3.88 6.59
CA ASN A 138 12.59 -2.86 7.10
C ASN A 138 12.34 -1.71 6.09
N HIS A 139 12.06 -2.07 4.83
CA HIS A 139 12.25 -1.14 3.71
C HIS A 139 11.05 -0.22 3.47
N ILE A 140 9.85 -0.68 3.77
CA ILE A 140 8.59 0.06 3.65
C ILE A 140 7.71 -0.27 4.87
N ASN A 141 7.03 0.73 5.41
CA ASN A 141 5.93 0.56 6.36
C ASN A 141 4.59 0.53 5.60
N ASP A 142 3.62 -0.22 6.12
CA ASP A 142 2.23 -0.09 5.71
C ASP A 142 1.25 -0.33 6.87
N ALA A 143 0.08 0.26 6.74
CA ALA A 143 -0.98 0.18 7.75
C ALA A 143 -2.26 -0.41 7.15
N TRP A 144 -2.96 -1.21 7.94
CA TRP A 144 -4.35 -1.54 7.65
C TRP A 144 -5.25 -0.34 7.96
N VAL A 145 -6.33 -0.17 7.20
CA VAL A 145 -7.36 0.82 7.51
C VAL A 145 -8.59 0.08 8.02
N LEU A 146 -8.93 0.28 9.30
CA LEU A 146 -10.17 -0.23 9.86
C LEU A 146 -11.30 0.75 9.50
N ALA A 147 -12.19 0.34 8.60
CA ALA A 147 -13.13 1.24 7.94
C ALA A 147 -14.52 0.63 7.74
N LEU A 148 -15.52 1.49 7.53
CA LEU A 148 -16.85 1.15 7.04
C LEU A 148 -17.16 2.00 5.79
N SER A 149 -18.13 1.57 4.98
CA SER A 149 -18.68 2.47 3.95
C SER A 149 -19.44 3.62 4.58
N SER A 150 -19.34 4.83 4.02
CA SER A 150 -20.05 6.02 4.50
C SER A 150 -21.55 5.78 4.59
N LYS A 151 -22.14 5.10 3.58
CA LYS A 151 -23.54 4.68 3.61
C LYS A 151 -23.89 3.83 4.84
N LYS A 152 -23.04 2.87 5.24
CA LYS A 152 -23.32 2.07 6.43
C LYS A 152 -23.11 2.87 7.70
N TRP A 153 -22.06 3.68 7.77
CA TRP A 153 -21.77 4.57 8.90
C TRP A 153 -22.96 5.48 9.22
N GLU A 154 -23.58 6.12 8.22
CA GLU A 154 -24.73 7.00 8.47
C GLU A 154 -26.02 6.30 8.93
N THR A 155 -26.12 4.97 8.83
CA THR A 155 -27.24 4.22 9.43
C THR A 155 -27.06 3.90 10.92
N LEU A 156 -25.92 4.24 11.50
CA LEU A 156 -25.59 3.90 12.90
C LEU A 156 -26.03 5.02 13.85
N SER A 157 -26.52 4.63 15.03
CA SER A 157 -26.80 5.59 16.12
C SER A 157 -25.51 6.25 16.62
N ALA A 158 -25.64 7.38 17.33
CA ALA A 158 -24.50 8.05 17.95
C ALA A 158 -23.69 7.10 18.86
N ASP A 159 -24.39 6.29 19.68
CA ASP A 159 -23.75 5.31 20.56
C ASP A 159 -23.02 4.20 19.79
N GLN A 160 -23.58 3.73 18.67
CA GLN A 160 -22.92 2.75 17.80
C GLN A 160 -21.70 3.34 17.10
N LYS A 161 -21.79 4.57 16.58
CA LYS A 161 -20.65 5.30 16.02
C LYS A 161 -19.55 5.46 17.07
N LYS A 162 -19.89 5.88 18.29
CA LYS A 162 -18.94 6.01 19.40
C LYS A 162 -18.30 4.68 19.77
N ALA A 163 -19.08 3.63 20.01
CA ALA A 163 -18.57 2.33 20.42
C ALA A 163 -17.61 1.71 19.38
N LEU A 164 -17.90 1.87 18.08
CA LEU A 164 -16.99 1.42 17.01
C LEU A 164 -15.71 2.25 16.97
N THR A 165 -15.78 3.58 17.13
CA THR A 165 -14.59 4.44 17.20
C THR A 165 -13.73 4.08 18.40
N ASP A 166 -14.30 3.98 19.59
CA ASP A 166 -13.57 3.63 20.83
C ASP A 166 -12.87 2.26 20.68
N ALA A 167 -13.58 1.24 20.19
CA ALA A 167 -13.03 -0.09 19.95
C ALA A 167 -11.94 -0.09 18.86
N SER A 168 -12.05 0.76 17.84
CA SER A 168 -11.04 0.90 16.79
C SER A 168 -9.73 1.49 17.29
N VAL A 169 -9.79 2.36 18.30
CA VAL A 169 -8.63 2.97 18.97
C VAL A 169 -8.00 1.95 19.93
N GLU A 170 -8.79 1.29 20.79
CA GLU A 170 -8.30 0.21 21.66
C GLU A 170 -7.58 -0.88 20.85
N THR A 171 -8.17 -1.30 19.73
CA THR A 171 -7.60 -2.33 18.85
C THR A 171 -6.28 -1.88 18.23
N SER A 172 -6.18 -0.63 17.78
CA SER A 172 -4.93 -0.10 17.22
C SER A 172 -3.81 -0.07 18.26
N THR A 173 -4.08 0.54 19.42
CA THR A 173 -3.12 0.62 20.54
C THR A 173 -2.65 -0.75 21.01
N PHE A 174 -3.56 -1.72 21.13
CA PHE A 174 -3.20 -3.10 21.48
C PHE A 174 -2.32 -3.76 20.41
N LYS A 175 -2.70 -3.64 19.13
CA LYS A 175 -2.05 -4.34 18.03
C LYS A 175 -0.60 -3.88 17.82
N THR A 176 -0.30 -2.58 17.89
CA THR A 176 1.07 -2.07 17.69
C THR A 176 2.08 -2.71 18.66
N GLY A 177 1.71 -2.89 19.93
CA GLY A 177 2.56 -3.57 20.90
C GLY A 177 2.60 -5.09 20.71
N TYR A 178 1.46 -5.71 20.37
CA TYR A 178 1.33 -7.15 20.15
C TYR A 178 2.17 -7.63 18.96
N ASP A 179 2.10 -6.96 17.81
CA ASP A 179 2.82 -7.30 16.59
C ASP A 179 4.34 -7.28 16.80
N ALA A 180 4.87 -6.29 17.53
CA ALA A 180 6.30 -6.16 17.83
C ALA A 180 6.81 -7.27 18.77
N GLU A 181 5.93 -7.87 19.58
CA GLU A 181 6.24 -9.06 20.38
C GLU A 181 6.13 -10.35 19.53
N GLN A 182 5.13 -10.45 18.65
CA GLN A 182 4.92 -11.65 17.84
C GLN A 182 5.97 -11.78 16.73
N SER A 183 6.39 -10.69 16.08
CA SER A 183 7.30 -10.75 14.93
C SER A 183 8.63 -11.44 15.25
N LYS A 184 9.15 -11.27 16.47
CA LYS A 184 10.34 -11.98 16.96
C LYS A 184 10.09 -13.49 17.03
N LYS A 185 9.01 -13.90 17.71
CA LYS A 185 8.64 -15.32 17.85
C LYS A 185 8.33 -15.98 16.51
N GLN A 186 7.74 -15.23 15.59
CA GLN A 186 7.43 -15.67 14.23
C GLN A 186 8.72 -15.82 13.39
N LEU A 187 9.69 -14.92 13.54
CA LEU A 187 11.01 -15.05 12.91
C LEU A 187 11.78 -16.26 13.47
N ASP A 188 11.77 -16.46 14.78
CA ASP A 188 12.38 -17.62 15.45
C ASP A 188 11.76 -18.95 14.94
N ASP A 189 10.44 -19.01 14.82
CA ASP A 189 9.73 -20.18 14.29
C ASP A 189 9.95 -20.40 12.78
N LEU A 190 10.04 -19.34 11.97
CA LEU A 190 10.46 -19.43 10.57
C LEU A 190 11.89 -19.98 10.43
N ALA A 191 12.80 -19.56 11.33
CA ALA A 191 14.17 -20.05 11.38
C ALA A 191 14.22 -21.53 11.83
N ALA A 192 13.44 -21.91 12.85
CA ALA A 192 13.29 -23.30 13.29
C ALA A 192 12.70 -24.21 12.19
N LYS A 193 11.86 -23.65 11.30
CA LYS A 193 11.34 -24.31 10.08
C LYS A 193 12.33 -24.33 8.92
N GLY A 194 13.57 -23.90 9.12
CA GLY A 194 14.67 -24.05 8.17
C GLY A 194 14.95 -22.83 7.29
N MET A 195 14.25 -21.70 7.47
CA MET A 195 14.63 -20.45 6.80
C MET A 195 15.92 -19.89 7.39
N LYS A 196 16.79 -19.36 6.54
CA LYS A 196 17.98 -18.61 6.95
C LYS A 196 17.61 -17.15 7.11
N ALA A 197 17.48 -16.70 8.36
CA ALA A 197 17.33 -15.29 8.70
C ALA A 197 18.69 -14.56 8.64
N ASN A 198 18.71 -13.35 8.08
CA ASN A 198 19.85 -12.44 8.20
C ASN A 198 19.37 -11.01 8.52
N GLU A 199 20.08 -10.36 9.44
CA GLU A 199 19.97 -8.93 9.66
C GLU A 199 20.73 -8.18 8.55
N VAL A 200 20.21 -7.03 8.12
CA VAL A 200 20.94 -6.13 7.22
C VAL A 200 21.70 -5.11 8.03
N SER A 201 23.00 -4.97 7.76
CA SER A 201 23.84 -4.00 8.47
C SER A 201 23.34 -2.56 8.27
N ALA A 202 23.60 -1.66 9.22
CA ALA A 202 23.22 -0.26 9.08
C ALA A 202 23.75 0.38 7.79
N ALA A 203 25.00 0.07 7.41
CA ALA A 203 25.58 0.53 6.14
C ALA A 203 24.83 -0.02 4.92
N GLY A 204 24.45 -1.30 4.93
CA GLY A 204 23.62 -1.90 3.88
C GLY A 204 22.24 -1.22 3.79
N LEU A 205 21.61 -0.93 4.93
CA LEU A 205 20.34 -0.18 5.01
C LEU A 205 20.46 1.25 4.46
N GLU A 206 21.59 1.95 4.66
CA GLU A 206 21.82 3.25 4.00
C GLU A 206 21.86 3.13 2.47
N GLU A 207 22.46 2.07 1.90
CA GLU A 207 22.48 1.85 0.45
C GLU A 207 21.07 1.64 -0.13
N PHE A 208 20.14 1.05 0.63
CA PHE A 208 18.74 0.87 0.20
C PHE A 208 17.94 2.19 0.20
N ARG A 209 18.38 3.23 0.90
CA ARG A 209 17.60 4.46 1.00
C ARG A 209 17.61 5.20 -0.34
N PRO A 210 16.43 5.48 -0.93
CA PRO A 210 16.40 6.37 -2.10
C PRO A 210 16.98 7.72 -1.69
N PRO A 211 17.68 8.45 -2.59
CA PRO A 211 18.21 9.76 -2.28
C PRO A 211 17.06 10.69 -1.90
N GLN A 212 16.89 10.89 -0.59
CA GLN A 212 15.90 11.80 -0.04
C GLN A 212 16.31 13.21 -0.46
N ARG A 213 15.68 13.72 -1.53
CA ARG A 213 15.80 15.13 -1.88
C ARG A 213 15.31 15.90 -0.67
N ALA A 214 16.23 16.56 0.04
CA ALA A 214 15.88 17.38 1.17
C ALA A 214 14.79 18.36 0.72
N CYS A 215 13.59 18.24 1.29
CA CYS A 215 12.55 19.25 1.18
C CYS A 215 12.90 20.49 2.03
N THR A 216 14.16 20.90 1.99
CA THR A 216 14.61 22.23 2.41
C THR A 216 14.02 23.22 1.43
N ARG A 217 12.82 23.68 1.77
CA ARG A 217 12.00 24.72 1.16
C ARG A 217 12.83 25.83 0.49
N SER A 218 13.16 25.64 -0.77
CA SER A 218 13.62 26.69 -1.68
C SER A 218 12.39 27.48 -2.15
N SER A 219 11.78 28.25 -1.23
CA SER A 219 10.90 29.35 -1.63
C SER A 219 11.71 30.30 -2.51
N PRO A 220 11.32 30.57 -3.77
CA PRO A 220 12.01 31.56 -4.58
C PRO A 220 11.71 32.94 -4.00
N SER A 221 12.69 33.54 -3.33
CA SER A 221 12.64 34.91 -2.83
C SER A 221 12.87 35.93 -3.95
N SER A 222 12.08 35.82 -5.03
CA SER A 222 12.13 36.70 -6.21
C SER A 222 11.15 37.89 -6.15
N LEU A 223 10.58 38.19 -4.97
CA LEU A 223 9.72 39.35 -4.71
C LEU A 223 10.28 40.23 -3.57
N ALA A 224 11.57 40.59 -3.64
CA ALA A 224 12.16 41.65 -2.81
C ALA A 224 13.51 42.14 -3.36
N ARG A 225 13.52 42.82 -4.52
CA ARG A 225 14.59 43.78 -4.90
C ARG A 225 14.21 44.58 -6.16
N ASN A 226 13.54 45.72 -5.95
CA ASN A 226 13.72 46.95 -6.73
C ASN A 226 12.89 48.08 -6.09
N SER A 227 13.49 48.75 -5.12
CA SER A 227 12.99 50.00 -4.55
C SER A 227 14.13 51.01 -4.45
N SER A 228 14.63 51.44 -5.61
CA SER A 228 15.62 52.52 -5.75
C SER A 228 15.11 53.58 -6.72
N THR A 229 14.41 54.56 -6.15
CA THR A 229 14.49 55.98 -6.51
C THR A 229 14.69 56.37 -7.99
N ARG A 230 13.62 56.83 -8.65
CA ARG A 230 13.71 57.94 -9.62
C ARG A 230 12.57 58.92 -9.42
N ARG A 231 12.90 60.21 -9.36
CA ARG A 231 11.94 61.32 -9.20
C ARG A 231 11.39 61.75 -10.57
N SER A 232 10.12 62.17 -10.56
CA SER A 232 9.49 63.25 -11.36
C SER A 232 9.90 63.42 -12.85
N HIS A 233 8.95 63.28 -13.77
CA HIS A 233 8.16 64.39 -14.34
C HIS A 233 7.13 63.88 -15.39
N SER A 234 6.06 64.65 -15.59
CA SER A 234 4.99 64.53 -16.62
C SER A 234 4.42 65.94 -16.86
N PRO A 235 3.55 66.25 -17.86
CA PRO A 235 3.04 65.51 -19.05
C PRO A 235 3.34 66.37 -20.35
N PRO A 236 2.58 66.44 -21.50
CA PRO A 236 1.32 65.78 -21.90
C PRO A 236 1.08 65.31 -23.38
N LEU A 237 0.22 64.27 -23.48
CA LEU A 237 -0.95 64.02 -24.38
C LEU A 237 -1.05 64.40 -25.89
N ALA A 238 -1.55 63.41 -26.66
CA ALA A 238 -2.40 63.45 -27.89
C ALA A 238 -1.80 64.04 -29.21
N SER A 239 -2.17 63.64 -30.44
CA SER A 239 -3.35 62.93 -30.99
C SER A 239 -3.00 62.15 -32.31
N PRO A 240 -3.93 61.47 -33.04
CA PRO A 240 -3.62 60.37 -33.97
C PRO A 240 -3.75 60.63 -35.49
N ALA A 241 -3.50 59.56 -36.27
CA ALA A 241 -4.03 59.19 -37.60
C ALA A 241 -3.02 59.10 -38.78
N GLY A 242 -3.18 58.07 -39.62
CA GLY A 242 -2.41 57.84 -40.84
C GLY A 242 -2.38 56.36 -41.27
N ALA A 243 -3.22 55.96 -42.23
CA ALA A 243 -3.29 54.59 -42.75
C ALA A 243 -2.68 54.50 -44.17
N GLY A 244 -1.98 53.39 -44.46
CA GLY A 244 -1.44 53.08 -45.79
C GLY A 244 -0.61 51.79 -45.80
N ALA A 245 -1.02 50.80 -46.61
CA ALA A 245 -0.36 49.51 -46.84
C ALA A 245 0.34 49.50 -48.23
N PRO A 246 1.06 48.44 -48.69
CA PRO A 246 1.40 47.13 -48.10
C PRO A 246 2.95 46.93 -48.00
N THR A 247 3.65 45.75 -47.94
CA THR A 247 3.35 44.35 -48.28
C THR A 247 4.28 43.33 -47.55
N ALA A 248 3.98 42.05 -47.76
CA ALA A 248 4.71 40.77 -47.58
C ALA A 248 6.25 40.73 -47.88
N PRO A 249 7.03 39.68 -47.44
CA PRO A 249 6.53 38.30 -47.27
C PRO A 249 7.09 37.35 -46.16
N ARG A 250 6.30 36.28 -45.99
CA ARG A 250 6.58 34.88 -45.56
C ARG A 250 6.76 34.54 -44.07
N PRO A 251 6.05 33.48 -43.57
CA PRO A 251 6.12 33.01 -42.18
C PRO A 251 7.17 31.90 -41.96
N LEU A 252 7.51 31.67 -40.69
CA LEU A 252 8.31 30.55 -40.20
C LEU A 252 7.49 29.24 -40.10
N PRO A 253 8.13 28.06 -40.17
CA PRO A 253 7.46 26.79 -40.46
C PRO A 253 6.93 26.05 -39.23
N SER A 254 5.87 25.26 -39.46
CA SER A 254 5.37 24.23 -38.55
C SER A 254 5.81 22.82 -38.99
N THR A 255 6.51 22.09 -38.12
CA THR A 255 6.79 20.64 -38.25
C THR A 255 6.76 20.03 -36.85
N SER A 256 5.82 19.16 -36.44
CA SER A 256 5.40 17.84 -36.95
C SER A 256 6.29 16.66 -36.50
N ARG A 257 5.72 15.73 -35.73
CA ARG A 257 5.96 14.27 -35.64
C ARG A 257 5.21 13.73 -34.41
N SER A 258 4.61 12.54 -34.39
CA SER A 258 4.24 11.63 -35.48
C SER A 258 3.32 10.52 -34.93
N GLN A 259 2.13 10.36 -35.52
CA GLN A 259 1.44 9.07 -35.52
C GLN A 259 1.56 8.49 -36.93
N CYS A 260 2.06 7.25 -37.05
CA CYS A 260 2.04 6.50 -38.30
C CYS A 260 1.78 5.03 -38.03
N ARG A 261 1.04 4.41 -38.96
CA ARG A 261 0.38 3.11 -38.81
C ARG A 261 0.86 2.19 -39.93
N GLN A 262 1.43 1.03 -39.58
CA GLN A 262 1.74 -0.10 -40.46
C GLN A 262 1.75 -1.37 -39.58
N SER A 263 1.41 -2.60 -39.98
CA SER A 263 0.43 -3.16 -40.94
C SER A 263 0.72 -4.68 -41.03
N GLY A 264 -0.21 -5.53 -40.55
CA GLY A 264 -0.22 -6.99 -40.78
C GLY A 264 0.75 -7.87 -39.94
N PRO A 265 0.58 -9.21 -39.93
CA PRO A 265 -0.41 -10.02 -40.66
C PRO A 265 -1.52 -10.62 -39.75
N SER A 266 -2.62 -11.03 -40.38
CA SER A 266 -3.74 -11.74 -39.75
C SER A 266 -3.51 -13.26 -39.67
N TRP A 267 -3.81 -13.85 -38.52
CA TRP A 267 -4.01 -15.31 -38.38
C TRP A 267 -5.40 -15.59 -37.80
N ASN A 268 -6.40 -15.65 -38.69
CA ASN A 268 -7.74 -16.16 -38.37
C ASN A 268 -7.91 -17.53 -39.02
N THR A 269 -7.83 -18.59 -38.22
CA THR A 269 -8.19 -19.95 -38.64
C THR A 269 -9.49 -20.32 -37.91
N PRO A 270 -10.59 -20.64 -38.62
CA PRO A 270 -11.86 -20.95 -37.97
C PRO A 270 -11.86 -22.37 -37.41
N LEU A 271 -12.32 -22.55 -36.17
CA LEU A 271 -12.70 -23.86 -35.63
C LEU A 271 -14.23 -24.03 -35.72
N PRO A 272 -14.74 -25.24 -36.02
CA PRO A 272 -16.12 -25.42 -36.46
C PRO A 272 -17.15 -25.44 -35.32
N HIS A 273 -18.39 -25.09 -35.69
CA HIS A 273 -19.59 -25.20 -34.85
C HIS A 273 -19.76 -26.60 -34.23
N ARG A 274 -20.30 -26.64 -33.00
CA ARG A 274 -20.89 -27.86 -32.40
C ARG A 274 -22.38 -27.65 -32.08
N ASP A 275 -23.17 -28.63 -32.48
CA ASP A 275 -24.64 -28.73 -32.35
C ASP A 275 -25.10 -28.80 -30.88
N PRO A 276 -26.09 -27.99 -30.45
CA PRO A 276 -26.59 -27.97 -29.08
C PRO A 276 -27.68 -29.04 -28.82
N ARG A 277 -27.40 -30.34 -29.03
CA ARG A 277 -28.35 -31.43 -28.71
C ARG A 277 -27.74 -32.71 -28.10
N ARG A 278 -27.64 -32.74 -26.76
CA ARG A 278 -27.82 -33.93 -25.88
C ARG A 278 -27.72 -33.50 -24.41
N SER A 279 -28.84 -33.47 -23.69
CA SER A 279 -29.44 -34.58 -22.92
C SER A 279 -29.05 -34.55 -21.43
N SER A 280 -29.96 -34.00 -20.64
CA SER A 280 -30.05 -34.01 -19.18
C SER A 280 -29.69 -35.31 -18.46
N ARG A 281 -29.00 -35.21 -17.30
CA ARG A 281 -29.24 -36.00 -16.07
C ARG A 281 -28.66 -35.27 -14.83
N PRO A 282 -29.13 -35.56 -13.60
CA PRO A 282 -29.17 -34.57 -12.51
C PRO A 282 -28.00 -34.60 -11.51
N MET A 283 -27.80 -33.46 -10.82
CA MET A 283 -26.96 -33.31 -9.63
C MET A 283 -27.60 -33.96 -8.37
N PRO A 284 -26.82 -34.61 -7.49
CA PRO A 284 -27.31 -35.09 -6.19
C PRO A 284 -27.42 -33.94 -5.16
N LYS A 285 -28.57 -33.87 -4.48
CA LYS A 285 -28.83 -32.92 -3.39
C LYS A 285 -27.95 -33.24 -2.18
N ARG A 286 -27.31 -32.23 -1.56
CA ARG A 286 -26.77 -32.34 -0.19
C ARG A 286 -27.72 -31.66 0.80
N SER A 287 -27.97 -32.34 1.90
CA SER A 287 -28.91 -31.94 2.96
C SER A 287 -28.33 -30.86 3.88
N CYS A 288 -29.13 -29.85 4.22
CA CYS A 288 -28.84 -28.96 5.34
C CYS A 288 -29.18 -29.68 6.66
N THR A 289 -28.18 -29.95 7.50
CA THR A 289 -28.39 -30.42 8.88
C THR A 289 -28.43 -29.22 9.82
N ARG A 290 -29.50 -29.14 10.62
CA ARG A 290 -29.80 -28.04 11.55
C ARG A 290 -29.04 -28.26 12.86
N VAL A 291 -28.13 -27.35 13.24
CA VAL A 291 -27.52 -27.39 14.59
C VAL A 291 -28.49 -26.77 15.59
N THR A 292 -28.91 -27.56 16.57
CA THR A 292 -29.80 -27.14 17.66
C THR A 292 -29.05 -26.32 18.71
N SER A 293 -29.73 -25.32 19.28
CA SER A 293 -29.21 -24.47 20.35
C SER A 293 -29.10 -25.23 21.67
N LEU A 294 -27.93 -25.21 22.31
CA LEU A 294 -27.77 -25.53 23.72
C LEU A 294 -27.98 -24.26 24.55
N ARG A 295 -29.05 -24.25 25.37
CA ARG A 295 -29.20 -23.28 26.47
C ARG A 295 -28.28 -23.70 27.61
N ALA A 296 -27.40 -22.80 28.06
CA ALA A 296 -26.81 -22.85 29.39
C ALA A 296 -27.56 -21.85 30.29
N GLY A 297 -27.84 -22.25 31.53
CA GLY A 297 -28.76 -21.54 32.42
C GLY A 297 -28.19 -20.29 33.10
N VAL A 298 -29.09 -19.54 33.72
CA VAL A 298 -28.78 -18.40 34.58
C VAL A 298 -28.25 -18.90 35.92
N GLY A 299 -27.17 -18.30 36.41
CA GLY A 299 -26.64 -18.44 37.77
C GLY A 299 -25.96 -17.14 38.16
N ASP A 300 -26.38 -16.55 39.28
CA ASP A 300 -26.07 -15.17 39.67
C ASP A 300 -24.97 -15.08 40.74
N SER A 301 -24.52 -13.84 41.01
CA SER A 301 -23.58 -13.38 42.05
C SER A 301 -22.07 -13.58 41.80
N GLY A 302 -21.27 -12.53 42.10
CA GLY A 302 -19.80 -12.60 42.09
C GLY A 302 -19.10 -11.34 41.55
N SER A 303 -19.16 -10.22 42.27
CA SER A 303 -18.50 -8.96 41.89
C SER A 303 -16.97 -9.05 41.89
N THR A 304 -16.32 -8.88 40.73
CA THR A 304 -14.94 -8.37 40.61
C THR A 304 -14.79 -7.55 39.33
N GLY A 305 -14.09 -6.41 39.40
CA GLY A 305 -13.95 -5.50 38.27
C GLY A 305 -13.14 -6.11 37.13
N ARG A 306 -13.68 -6.09 35.91
CA ARG A 306 -12.94 -6.49 34.70
C ARG A 306 -12.29 -5.29 34.05
N SER A 307 -10.99 -5.39 33.83
CA SER A 307 -10.24 -4.49 32.96
C SER A 307 -10.78 -4.54 31.53
N SER A 308 -10.80 -3.38 30.87
CA SER A 308 -11.42 -3.17 29.55
C SER A 308 -10.76 -3.97 28.41
N GLY A 309 -9.44 -4.21 28.48
CA GLY A 309 -8.64 -4.84 27.41
C GLY A 309 -8.90 -6.33 27.12
N SER A 310 -10.08 -6.87 27.42
CA SER A 310 -10.42 -8.28 27.25
C SER A 310 -11.21 -8.61 25.98
N TRP A 311 -11.71 -7.62 25.23
CA TRP A 311 -12.53 -7.86 24.04
C TRP A 311 -11.69 -7.91 22.77
N ALA A 312 -10.84 -6.90 22.52
CA ALA A 312 -9.92 -6.89 21.38
C ALA A 312 -9.02 -8.13 21.35
N ARG A 313 -8.46 -8.53 22.51
CA ARG A 313 -7.61 -9.72 22.65
C ARG A 313 -8.34 -11.02 22.28
N ARG A 314 -9.63 -11.17 22.66
CA ARG A 314 -10.42 -12.38 22.33
C ARG A 314 -10.79 -12.46 20.86
N PHE A 315 -11.24 -11.35 20.27
CA PHE A 315 -11.65 -11.31 18.86
C PHE A 315 -10.48 -11.64 17.92
N TRP A 316 -9.28 -11.14 18.24
CA TRP A 316 -8.09 -11.37 17.43
C TRP A 316 -7.54 -12.80 17.58
N GLN A 317 -7.49 -13.34 18.80
CA GLN A 317 -7.03 -14.71 19.06
C GLN A 317 -7.96 -15.81 18.52
N SER A 318 -9.23 -15.51 18.22
CA SER A 318 -10.18 -16.45 17.60
C SER A 318 -10.26 -16.34 16.08
N SER A 319 -9.42 -15.51 15.45
CA SER A 319 -9.42 -15.23 14.00
C SER A 319 -8.11 -15.68 13.31
N LEU A 320 -7.27 -16.42 14.03
CA LEU A 320 -6.07 -17.14 13.56
C LEU A 320 -6.31 -18.65 13.63
#